data_AF-A0AAJ7SBY9-F1
#
_entry.id   AF-A0AAJ7SBY9-F1
#
_cell.length_a   1.000
_cell.length_b   1.000
_cell.length_c   1.000
_cell.angle_alpha   90.00
_cell.angle_beta   90.00
_cell.angle_gamma   90.00
#
_symmetry.space_group_name_H-M   'P 1'
#
loop_
_entity.id
_entity.type
_entity.pdbx_description
1 polymer ?
#
loop_
_entity_poly.entity_id
_entity_poly.type
_entity_poly.pdbx_seq_one_letter_code
_entity_poly.pdbx_strand_id
1 'polypeptide(L)'
;MFDRSLKLKTALYMILCEANMPENLSPEDWTFMKCFITVLEPFKSATEIMSGELYPTISRYYPMYHGLISVLEVKKGEEIDDGTGVLILNVCTKLQNALKERFESMLKDPWYTSAMISTLQGSIVKTRTENNRLQ
;
A
#
# COMPACT_ATOMS: atom_id res chain seq x y z
N MET A 1 -5.00 8.20 11.65
CA MET A 1 -4.71 8.53 13.07
C MET A 1 -3.53 9.49 13.17
N PHE A 2 -2.35 9.14 12.66
CA PHE A 2 -1.16 10.01 12.68
C PHE A 2 -1.36 11.39 12.05
N ASP A 3 -2.13 11.49 10.96
CA ASP A 3 -2.48 12.79 10.35
C ASP A 3 -3.21 13.73 11.33
N ARG A 4 -4.11 13.20 12.17
CA ARG A 4 -4.79 13.98 13.20
C ARG A 4 -3.84 14.37 14.32
N SER A 5 -2.93 13.48 14.73
CA SER A 5 -1.91 13.76 15.74
C SER A 5 -0.97 14.88 15.27
N LEU A 6 -0.57 14.90 14.00
CA LEU A 6 0.24 15.98 13.43
C LEU A 6 -0.51 17.32 13.38
N LYS A 7 -1.81 17.32 13.05
CA LYS A 7 -2.65 18.52 13.09
C LYS A 7 -2.78 19.10 14.50
N LEU A 8 -2.73 18.24 15.51
CA LEU A 8 -2.79 18.61 16.93
C LEU A 8 -1.39 18.77 17.57
N LYS A 9 -0.31 18.73 16.79
CA LYS A 9 1.08 18.74 17.30
C LYS A 9 1.30 19.82 18.35
N THR A 10 0.87 21.05 18.08
CA THR A 10 1.08 22.20 18.98
C THR A 10 0.32 22.06 20.30
N ALA A 11 -0.94 21.60 20.25
CA ALA A 11 -1.75 21.38 21.43
C ALA A 11 -1.22 20.22 22.28
N LEU A 12 -0.81 19.13 21.62
CA LEU A 12 -0.19 17.97 22.26
C LEU A 12 1.13 18.37 22.93
N TYR A 13 1.97 19.16 22.26
CA TYR A 13 3.22 19.66 22.84
C TYR A 13 2.99 20.50 24.09
N MET A 14 2.01 21.41 24.08
CA MET A 14 1.67 22.22 25.25
C MET A 14 1.25 21.36 26.45
N ILE A 15 0.34 20.41 26.23
CA ILE A 15 -0.14 19.51 27.30
C ILE A 15 0.99 18.63 27.84
N LEU A 16 1.83 18.10 26.95
CA LEU A 16 2.97 17.25 27.32
C LEU A 16 4.03 18.01 28.13
N CYS A 17 4.25 19.29 27.81
CA CYS A 17 5.10 20.18 28.60
C CYS A 17 4.47 20.53 29.96
N GLU A 18 3.17 20.82 30.01
CA GLU A 18 2.45 21.13 31.27
C GLU A 18 2.36 19.93 32.22
N ALA A 19 2.17 18.72 31.67
CA ALA A 19 2.02 17.49 32.45
C ALA A 19 3.33 16.96 33.02
N ASN A 20 4.47 17.59 32.73
CA ASN A 20 5.81 17.17 33.15
C ASN A 20 6.06 15.68 32.87
N MET A 21 5.57 15.17 31.73
CA MET A 21 5.70 13.76 31.38
C MET A 21 7.17 13.42 31.10
N PRO A 22 7.67 12.29 31.66
CA PRO A 22 9.08 11.91 31.55
C PRO A 22 9.48 11.48 30.12
N GLU A 23 8.52 11.11 29.27
CA GLU A 23 8.73 10.72 27.87
C GLU A 23 7.88 11.61 26.94
N ASN A 24 8.43 12.77 26.57
CA ASN A 24 7.82 13.60 25.54
C ASN A 24 8.25 13.13 24.14
N LEU A 25 7.32 13.21 23.18
CA LEU A 25 7.60 12.91 21.78
C LEU A 25 8.75 13.78 21.26
N SER A 26 9.81 13.12 20.81
CA SER A 26 10.99 13.81 20.30
C SER A 26 10.71 14.38 18.89
N PRO A 27 11.50 15.36 18.40
CA PRO A 27 11.40 15.84 17.03
C PRO A 27 11.48 14.73 15.98
N GLU A 28 12.26 13.68 16.26
CA GLU A 28 12.43 12.50 15.43
C GLU A 28 11.13 11.68 15.36
N ASP A 29 10.40 11.52 16.46
CA ASP A 29 9.10 10.83 16.47
C ASP A 29 8.07 11.50 15.56
N TRP A 30 8.05 12.85 15.55
CA TRP A 30 7.16 13.60 14.67
C TRP A 30 7.54 13.46 13.19
N THR A 31 8.83 13.40 12.91
CA THR A 31 9.36 13.15 11.56
C THR A 31 9.01 11.73 11.11
N PHE A 32 9.18 10.75 11.99
CA PHE A 32 8.76 9.37 11.77
C PHE A 32 7.27 9.28 11.45
N MET A 33 6.39 9.91 12.24
CA MET A 33 4.95 9.91 11.97
C MET A 33 4.61 10.49 10.59
N LYS A 34 5.32 11.54 10.14
CA LYS A 34 5.14 12.11 8.80
C LYS A 34 5.54 11.11 7.72
N CYS A 35 6.71 10.48 7.85
CA CYS A 35 7.15 9.45 6.90
C CYS A 35 6.22 8.24 6.88
N PHE A 36 5.65 7.87 8.03
CA PHE A 36 4.70 6.77 8.09
C PHE A 36 3.42 7.06 7.31
N ILE A 37 2.92 8.30 7.37
CA ILE A 37 1.76 8.72 6.60
C ILE A 37 2.05 8.61 5.10
N THR A 38 3.22 9.05 4.64
CA THR A 38 3.55 9.00 3.20
C THR A 38 3.66 7.57 2.69
N VAL A 39 4.13 6.63 3.51
CA VAL A 39 4.17 5.20 3.17
C VAL A 39 2.76 4.58 3.16
N LEU A 40 1.89 4.97 4.10
CA LEU A 40 0.57 4.34 4.26
C LEU A 40 -0.54 4.95 3.40
N GLU A 41 -0.43 6.21 2.95
CA GLU A 41 -1.48 6.86 2.16
C GLU A 41 -1.83 6.09 0.87
N PRO A 42 -0.87 5.56 0.09
CA PRO A 42 -1.16 4.72 -1.07
C PRO A 42 -2.00 3.48 -0.72
N PHE A 43 -1.76 2.88 0.44
CA PHE A 43 -2.48 1.70 0.93
C PHE A 43 -3.89 2.04 1.35
N LYS A 44 -4.08 3.21 1.99
CA LYS A 44 -5.40 3.73 2.31
C LYS A 44 -6.23 3.93 1.04
N SER A 45 -5.68 4.63 0.05
CA SER A 45 -6.35 4.84 -1.25
C SER A 45 -6.67 3.54 -1.97
N ALA A 46 -5.72 2.60 -2.01
CA ALA A 46 -5.94 1.27 -2.58
C ALA A 46 -7.05 0.51 -1.84
N THR A 47 -7.06 0.57 -0.51
CA THR A 47 -8.09 -0.09 0.30
C THR A 47 -9.46 0.54 0.09
N GLU A 48 -9.55 1.87 0.01
CA GLU A 48 -10.80 2.59 -0.27
C GLU A 48 -11.39 2.15 -1.63
N ILE A 49 -10.56 2.14 -2.68
CA ILE A 49 -10.97 1.69 -4.03
C ILE A 49 -11.50 0.24 -3.97
N MET A 50 -10.74 -0.66 -3.34
CA MET A 50 -11.09 -2.09 -3.31
C MET A 50 -12.28 -2.39 -2.40
N SER A 51 -12.47 -1.61 -1.33
CA SER A 51 -13.60 -1.76 -0.40
C SER A 51 -14.93 -1.23 -0.97
N GLY A 52 -14.86 -0.31 -1.93
CA GLY A 52 -16.02 0.21 -2.64
C GLY A 52 -16.59 -0.76 -3.68
N GLU A 53 -15.88 -1.84 -4.00
CA GLU A 53 -16.30 -2.85 -4.97
C GLU A 53 -16.89 -4.08 -4.27
N LEU A 54 -18.11 -4.46 -4.66
CA LEU A 54 -18.76 -5.67 -4.16
C LEU A 54 -17.97 -6.94 -4.55
N TYR A 55 -17.28 -6.89 -5.70
CA TYR A 55 -16.41 -7.94 -6.21
C TYR A 55 -15.19 -7.33 -6.91
N PRO A 56 -14.06 -7.14 -6.19
CA PRO A 56 -12.83 -6.66 -6.80
C PRO A 56 -12.38 -7.65 -7.88
N THR A 57 -12.33 -7.19 -9.12
CA THR A 57 -11.94 -8.03 -10.25
C THR A 57 -10.41 -8.26 -10.24
N ILE A 58 -9.96 -9.43 -10.70
CA ILE A 58 -8.52 -9.76 -10.81
C ILE A 58 -7.77 -8.70 -11.63
N SER A 59 -8.42 -8.17 -12.68
CA SER A 59 -7.89 -7.11 -13.52
C SER A 59 -7.64 -5.79 -12.78
N ARG A 60 -8.24 -5.57 -11.61
CA ARG A 60 -7.92 -4.46 -10.70
C ARG A 60 -6.95 -4.85 -9.60
N TYR A 61 -7.06 -6.07 -9.06
CA TYR A 61 -6.17 -6.56 -8.01
C TYR A 61 -4.71 -6.65 -8.47
N TYR A 62 -4.47 -7.14 -9.68
CA TYR A 62 -3.12 -7.33 -10.22
C TYR A 62 -2.36 -6.00 -10.43
N PRO A 63 -2.91 -4.99 -11.15
CA PRO A 63 -2.25 -3.69 -11.26
C PRO A 63 -2.09 -3.00 -9.91
N MET A 64 -3.03 -3.18 -8.99
CA MET A 64 -2.96 -2.56 -7.66
C MET A 64 -1.83 -3.15 -6.81
N TYR A 65 -1.67 -4.48 -6.83
CA TYR A 65 -0.54 -5.15 -6.19
C TYR A 65 0.79 -4.60 -6.72
N HIS A 66 0.97 -4.57 -8.04
CA HIS A 66 2.19 -4.06 -8.65
C HIS A 66 2.44 -2.57 -8.33
N GLY A 67 1.41 -1.74 -8.39
CA GLY A 67 1.51 -0.33 -8.02
C GLY A 67 1.96 -0.12 -6.58
N LEU A 68 1.38 -0.85 -5.62
CA LEU A 68 1.78 -0.75 -4.21
C LEU A 68 3.21 -1.24 -3.97
N ILE A 69 3.63 -2.32 -4.65
CA ILE A 69 5.00 -2.83 -4.56
C ILE A 69 5.99 -1.79 -5.10
N SER A 70 5.73 -1.20 -6.26
CA SER A 70 6.59 -0.16 -6.83
C SER A 70 6.71 1.06 -5.92
N VAL A 71 5.63 1.47 -5.26
CA VAL A 71 5.68 2.58 -4.27
C VAL A 71 6.58 2.22 -3.09
N LEU A 72 6.48 1.00 -2.56
CA LEU A 72 7.36 0.55 -1.47
C LEU A 72 8.84 0.50 -1.91
N GLU A 73 9.13 0.08 -3.14
CA GLU A 73 10.49 0.03 -3.68
C GLU A 73 11.10 1.42 -3.83
N VAL A 74 10.33 2.38 -4.36
CA VAL A 74 10.75 3.79 -4.44
C VAL A 74 11.04 4.33 -3.03
N LYS A 75 10.17 4.04 -2.06
CA LYS A 75 10.36 4.48 -0.67
C LYS A 75 11.53 3.83 0.05
N LYS A 76 11.97 2.65 -0.36
CA LYS A 76 13.20 2.02 0.15
C LYS A 76 14.48 2.65 -0.43
N GLY A 77 14.39 3.19 -1.64
CA GLY A 77 15.51 3.86 -2.32
C GLY A 77 15.69 5.33 -1.95
N GLU A 78 14.75 5.93 -1.21
CA GLU A 78 14.93 7.25 -0.61
C GLU A 78 15.94 7.12 0.55
N GLU A 79 17.15 7.67 0.37
CA GLU A 79 18.14 7.76 1.44
C GLU A 79 17.59 8.61 2.59
N ILE A 80 17.50 8.02 3.78
CA ILE A 80 17.18 8.71 5.02
C ILE A 80 18.33 8.42 5.98
N ASP A 81 19.19 9.42 6.18
CA ASP A 81 20.49 9.36 6.88
C ASP A 81 20.40 9.25 8.42
N ASP A 82 19.40 8.55 8.95
CA ASP A 82 19.19 8.45 10.40
C ASP A 82 18.50 7.13 10.84
N GLY A 83 18.28 6.97 12.16
CA GLY A 83 17.54 5.84 12.72
C GLY A 83 16.08 5.72 12.24
N THR A 84 15.49 6.81 11.73
CA THR A 84 14.17 6.84 11.09
C THR A 84 14.19 6.07 9.76
N GLY A 85 15.28 6.17 8.99
CA GLY A 85 15.47 5.43 7.74
C GLY A 85 15.42 3.91 7.92
N VAL A 86 16.06 3.40 8.97
CA VAL A 86 16.05 1.96 9.30
C VAL A 86 14.63 1.48 9.65
N LEU A 87 13.88 2.28 10.42
CA LEU A 87 12.50 1.94 10.79
C LEU A 87 11.58 1.93 9.56
N ILE A 88 11.71 2.91 8.66
CA ILE A 88 10.93 2.98 7.41
C ILE A 88 11.26 1.79 6.52
N LEU A 89 12.54 1.44 6.36
CA LEU A 89 12.96 0.26 5.61
C LEU A 89 12.33 -1.03 6.16
N ASN A 90 12.32 -1.19 7.48
CA ASN A 90 11.69 -2.33 8.14
C ASN A 90 10.18 -2.39 7.88
N VAL A 91 9.51 -1.26 7.92
CA VAL A 91 8.06 -1.15 7.66
C VAL A 91 7.75 -1.48 6.21
N CYS A 92 8.48 -0.87 5.27
CA CYS A 92 8.33 -1.16 3.84
C CYS A 92 8.59 -2.63 3.54
N THR A 93 9.57 -3.25 4.19
CA THR A 93 9.87 -4.68 4.00
C THR A 93 8.78 -5.57 4.57
N LYS A 94 8.25 -5.27 5.77
CA LYS A 94 7.12 -6.00 6.35
C LYS A 94 5.85 -5.88 5.49
N LEU A 95 5.54 -4.69 5.00
CA LEU A 95 4.39 -4.46 4.11
C LEU A 95 4.56 -5.19 2.78
N GLN A 96 5.76 -5.18 2.20
CA GLN A 96 6.05 -5.90 0.95
C GLN A 96 5.84 -7.41 1.13
N ASN A 97 6.36 -7.98 2.22
CA ASN A 97 6.20 -9.41 2.51
C ASN A 97 4.73 -9.78 2.73
N ALA A 98 4.00 -9.00 3.53
CA ALA A 98 2.58 -9.22 3.78
C ALA A 98 1.73 -9.12 2.49
N LEU A 99 2.03 -8.14 1.62
CA LEU A 99 1.37 -8.02 0.32
C LEU A 99 1.64 -9.23 -0.57
N LYS A 100 2.90 -9.68 -0.63
CA LYS A 100 3.32 -10.83 -1.43
C LYS A 100 2.63 -12.11 -0.97
N GLU A 101 2.64 -12.39 0.33
CA GLU A 101 1.94 -13.56 0.89
C GLU A 101 0.44 -13.53 0.58
N ARG A 102 -0.19 -12.35 0.67
CA ARG A 102 -1.62 -12.18 0.37
C ARG A 102 -1.91 -12.36 -1.12
N PHE A 103 -1.04 -11.86 -2.00
CA PHE A 103 -1.18 -12.06 -3.44
C PHE A 103 -0.97 -13.52 -3.84
N GLU A 104 0.05 -14.19 -3.29
CA GLU A 104 0.32 -15.60 -3.54
C GLU A 104 -0.79 -16.52 -3.02
N SER A 105 -1.36 -16.23 -1.84
CA SER A 105 -2.50 -16.98 -1.30
C SER A 105 -3.76 -16.81 -2.16
N MET A 106 -4.02 -15.60 -2.69
CA MET A 106 -5.09 -15.39 -3.67
C MET A 106 -4.89 -16.23 -4.93
N LEU A 107 -3.66 -16.32 -5.45
CA LEU A 107 -3.37 -17.13 -6.65
C LEU A 107 -3.56 -18.64 -6.44
N LYS A 108 -3.45 -19.13 -5.20
CA LYS A 108 -3.67 -20.55 -4.87
C LYS A 108 -5.14 -20.93 -4.81
N ASP A 109 -6.05 -19.95 -4.74
CA ASP A 109 -7.48 -20.22 -4.70
C ASP A 109 -7.97 -20.71 -6.09
N PRO A 110 -8.60 -21.91 -6.17
CA PRO A 110 -9.08 -22.51 -7.42
C PRO A 110 -10.05 -21.62 -8.21
N TRP A 111 -10.82 -20.77 -7.53
CA TRP A 111 -11.75 -19.86 -8.18
C TRP A 111 -11.01 -18.77 -8.96
N TYR A 112 -9.88 -18.29 -8.44
CA TYR A 112 -9.08 -17.25 -9.06
C TYR A 112 -8.31 -17.75 -10.28
N THR A 113 -7.72 -18.93 -10.21
CA THR A 113 -7.05 -19.56 -11.37
C THR A 113 -8.02 -19.81 -12.52
N SER A 114 -9.23 -20.29 -12.23
CA SER A 114 -10.30 -20.49 -13.22
C SER A 114 -10.80 -19.17 -13.84
N ALA A 115 -10.98 -18.13 -13.03
CA ALA A 115 -11.37 -16.79 -13.49
C ALA A 115 -10.29 -16.13 -14.37
N MET A 116 -9.01 -16.32 -14.05
CA MET A 116 -7.90 -15.81 -14.85
C MET A 116 -7.83 -16.51 -16.22
N ILE A 117 -7.94 -17.84 -16.23
CA ILE A 117 -7.91 -18.66 -17.46
C ILE A 117 -9.08 -18.30 -18.38
N SER A 118 -10.29 -18.16 -17.85
CA SER A 118 -11.47 -17.77 -18.64
C SER A 118 -11.37 -16.36 -19.22
N THR A 119 -10.80 -15.41 -18.48
CA THR A 119 -10.56 -14.03 -18.96
C THR A 119 -9.51 -13.99 -20.07
N LEU A 120 -8.44 -14.77 -19.95
CA LEU A 120 -7.41 -14.91 -20.99
C LEU A 120 -7.95 -15.60 -22.25
N GLN A 121 -8.73 -16.67 -22.09
CA GLN A 121 -9.38 -17.38 -23.19
C GLN A 121 -10.39 -16.47 -23.93
N GLY A 122 -11.21 -15.71 -23.20
CA GLY A 122 -12.15 -14.75 -23.80
C GLY A 122 -11.46 -13.62 -24.58
N SER A 123 -10.29 -13.17 -24.11
CA SER A 123 -9.49 -12.14 -24.78
C SER A 123 -8.85 -12.66 -26.07
N ILE A 124 -8.38 -13.92 -26.08
CA ILE A 124 -7.84 -14.62 -27.26
C ILE A 124 -8.93 -14.84 -28.32
N VAL A 125 -10.16 -15.19 -27.90
CA VAL A 125 -11.29 -15.37 -28.83
C VAL A 125 -11.71 -14.05 -29.47
N LYS A 126 -11.73 -12.94 -28.72
CA LYS A 126 -12.02 -11.61 -29.27
C LYS A 126 -10.99 -11.15 -30.30
N THR A 127 -9.70 -11.28 -30.00
CA THR A 127 -8.62 -10.92 -30.94
C THR A 127 -8.65 -11.75 -32.22
N ARG A 128 -9.00 -13.05 -32.12
CA ARG A 128 -9.14 -13.92 -33.30
C ARG A 128 -10.36 -13.56 -34.16
N THR A 129 -11.44 -13.07 -33.55
CA THR A 129 -12.67 -12.68 -34.26
C THR A 129 -12.51 -11.32 -34.95
N GLU A 130 -11.75 -10.40 -34.36
CA GLU A 130 -11.44 -9.10 -34.97
C GLU A 130 -10.46 -9.22 -36.15
N ASN A 131 -9.43 -10.07 -36.05
CA ASN A 131 -8.52 -10.33 -37.18
C ASN A 131 -9.20 -10.99 -38.38
N ASN A 132 -10.22 -11.82 -38.15
CA ASN A 132 -10.98 -12.47 -39.23
C ASN A 132 -12.04 -11.56 -39.88
N ARG A 133 -12.27 -10.33 -39.36
CA ARG A 133 -13.17 -9.33 -39.96
C ARG A 133 -12.46 -8.28 -40.82
N LEU A 134 -11.12 -8.30 -40.81
CA LEU A 134 -10.26 -7.37 -41.56
C LEU A 134 -9.58 -8.04 -42.79
N GLN A 135 -9.95 -9.29 -43.10
CA GLN A 135 -9.64 -9.99 -44.36
C GLN A 135 -10.92 -10.10 -45.20
#